data_AF-A0A0X3XZB0-F1
#
_entry.id   AF-A0A0X3XZB0-F1
#
_cell.length_a   1.000
_cell.length_b   1.000
_cell.length_c   1.000
_cell.angle_alpha   90.00
_cell.angle_beta   90.00
_cell.angle_gamma   90.00
#
_symmetry.space_group_name_H-M   'P 1'
#
loop_
_entity.id
_entity.type
_entity.pdbx_description
1 polymer ?
#
loop_
_entity_poly.entity_id
_entity_poly.type
_entity_poly.pdbx_seq_one_letter_code
_entity_poly.pdbx_strand_id
1 'polypeptide(L)'
;MTDTTRCPSAHPEDPTPCDGPAVVTVLDDHNAGADGCEHHAARLLASLERGRVYPLLDAPAGAAIRVFTAADSIRPFPWVDGPRTQPNQRSRAENRRQGVTE
;
A
#
# COMPACT_ATOMS: atom_id res chain seq x y z
N MET A 1 9.36 -21.49 -14.57
CA MET A 1 8.96 -20.09 -14.35
C MET A 1 7.47 -20.10 -14.09
N THR A 2 7.06 -20.31 -12.84
CA THR A 2 5.68 -20.08 -12.43
C THR A 2 5.43 -18.59 -12.61
N ASP A 3 4.50 -18.23 -13.48
CA ASP A 3 3.88 -16.92 -13.49
C ASP A 3 3.40 -16.66 -12.06
N THR A 4 4.14 -15.86 -11.29
CA THR A 4 3.65 -15.41 -10.00
C THR A 4 2.51 -14.47 -10.34
N THR A 5 1.30 -15.02 -10.45
CA THR A 5 0.07 -14.25 -10.64
C THR A 5 0.16 -13.03 -9.74
N ARG A 6 0.09 -11.84 -10.33
CA ARG A 6 0.20 -10.59 -9.58
C ARG A 6 -0.81 -10.62 -8.43
N CYS A 7 -0.38 -10.24 -7.23
CA CYS A 7 -1.28 -10.27 -6.09
C CYS A 7 -2.46 -9.31 -6.30
N PRO A 8 -3.64 -9.58 -5.72
CA PRO A 8 -4.82 -8.73 -5.88
C PRO A 8 -4.62 -7.25 -5.50
N SER A 9 -3.72 -6.96 -4.56
CA SER A 9 -3.37 -5.58 -4.17
C SER A 9 -2.53 -4.83 -5.19
N ALA A 10 -1.97 -5.51 -6.19
CA ALA A 10 -1.13 -4.89 -7.20
C ALA A 10 -2.00 -4.14 -8.21
N HIS A 11 -1.98 -2.81 -8.17
CA HIS A 11 -2.74 -1.99 -9.12
C HIS A 11 -2.36 -2.35 -10.57
N PRO A 12 -3.33 -2.42 -11.52
CA PRO A 12 -3.05 -2.83 -12.89
C PRO A 12 -1.91 -2.05 -13.55
N GLU A 13 -1.83 -0.74 -13.27
CA GLU A 13 -0.79 0.15 -13.81
C GLU A 13 0.54 0.15 -13.04
N ASP A 14 0.61 -0.47 -11.85
CA ASP A 14 1.89 -0.60 -11.15
C ASP A 14 2.77 -1.63 -11.89
N PRO A 15 3.91 -1.24 -12.49
CA PRO A 15 4.73 -2.18 -13.26
C PRO A 15 5.61 -3.08 -12.37
N THR A 16 5.65 -2.83 -11.06
CA THR A 16 6.60 -3.51 -10.19
C THR A 16 6.18 -4.96 -9.90
N PRO A 17 7.14 -5.91 -9.86
CA PRO A 17 6.85 -7.30 -9.53
C PRO A 17 6.44 -7.44 -8.05
N CYS A 18 5.76 -8.54 -7.72
CA CYS A 18 5.53 -8.91 -6.32
C CYS A 18 6.87 -9.27 -5.66
N ASP A 19 7.03 -8.95 -4.38
CA ASP A 19 8.21 -9.30 -3.57
C ASP A 19 8.02 -10.60 -2.75
N GLY A 20 6.85 -11.23 -2.87
CA GLY A 20 6.49 -12.42 -2.12
C GLY A 20 5.03 -12.83 -2.33
N PRO A 21 4.55 -13.83 -1.56
CA PRO A 21 3.15 -14.24 -1.55
C PRO A 21 2.27 -13.16 -0.89
N ALA A 22 0.95 -13.31 -1.02
CA ALA A 22 0.03 -12.50 -0.25
C ALA A 22 0.12 -12.86 1.25
N VAL A 23 0.27 -11.85 2.11
CA VAL A 23 0.43 -12.02 3.56
C VAL A 23 -0.44 -11.05 4.37
N VAL A 24 -1.08 -10.08 3.72
CA VAL A 24 -2.02 -9.16 4.37
C VAL A 24 -3.24 -8.92 3.49
N THR A 25 -4.33 -8.49 4.11
CA THR A 25 -5.48 -7.88 3.42
C THR A 25 -5.48 -6.38 3.72
N VAL A 26 -5.58 -5.56 2.67
CA VAL A 26 -5.85 -4.12 2.80
C VAL A 26 -7.32 -3.87 2.58
N LEU A 27 -7.97 -3.13 3.49
CA LEU A 27 -9.37 -2.72 3.38
C LEU A 27 -9.48 -1.22 3.16
N ASP A 28 -10.42 -0.80 2.32
CA ASP A 28 -10.84 0.60 2.20
C ASP A 28 -11.81 1.02 3.33
N ASP A 29 -12.30 2.26 3.28
CA ASP A 29 -13.25 2.78 4.28
C ASP A 29 -14.61 2.05 4.25
N HIS A 30 -14.96 1.43 3.13
CA HIS A 30 -16.20 0.66 2.92
C HIS A 30 -16.05 -0.85 3.19
N ASN A 31 -14.88 -1.29 3.67
CA ASN A 31 -14.52 -2.70 3.88
C ASN A 31 -14.41 -3.54 2.60
N ALA A 32 -14.27 -2.94 1.42
CA ALA A 32 -13.80 -3.67 0.25
C ALA A 32 -12.29 -3.93 0.41
N GLY A 33 -11.86 -5.15 0.08
CA GLY A 33 -10.52 -5.63 0.41
C GLY A 33 -9.79 -6.31 -0.73
N ALA A 34 -8.46 -6.24 -0.67
CA ALA A 34 -7.58 -6.99 -1.55
C ALA A 34 -6.42 -7.59 -0.74
N ASP A 35 -6.12 -8.87 -1.01
CA ASP A 35 -4.96 -9.55 -0.45
C ASP A 35 -3.70 -9.14 -1.20
N GLY A 36 -2.58 -9.02 -0.50
CA GLY A 36 -1.35 -8.46 -1.06
C GLY A 36 -0.08 -8.96 -0.41
N CYS A 37 0.99 -8.99 -1.19
CA CYS A 37 2.35 -9.06 -0.67
C CYS A 37 2.70 -7.77 0.06
N GLU A 38 3.77 -7.76 0.86
CA GLU A 38 4.11 -6.57 1.66
C GLU A 38 4.34 -5.33 0.78
N HIS A 39 4.99 -5.50 -0.37
CA HIS A 39 5.25 -4.42 -1.32
C HIS A 39 3.98 -3.79 -1.91
N HIS A 40 3.11 -4.59 -2.55
CA HIS A 40 1.91 -4.03 -3.19
C HIS A 40 0.84 -3.63 -2.18
N ALA A 41 0.73 -4.33 -1.05
CA ALA A 41 -0.18 -3.91 0.02
C ALA A 41 0.22 -2.54 0.60
N ALA A 42 1.52 -2.26 0.78
CA ALA A 42 1.97 -0.97 1.27
C ALA A 42 1.64 0.17 0.27
N ARG A 43 1.79 -0.08 -1.03
CA ARG A 43 1.44 0.87 -2.08
C ARG A 43 -0.07 1.11 -2.20
N LEU A 44 -0.87 0.05 -2.10
CA LEU A 44 -2.32 0.15 -2.07
C LEU A 44 -2.77 0.96 -0.83
N LEU A 45 -2.28 0.60 0.36
CA LEU A 45 -2.60 1.29 1.60
C LEU A 45 -2.21 2.78 1.58
N ALA A 46 -1.08 3.11 0.96
CA ALA A 46 -0.65 4.50 0.77
C ALA A 46 -1.55 5.29 -0.19
N SER A 47 -2.30 4.61 -1.06
CA SER A 47 -3.18 5.22 -2.07
C SER A 47 -4.64 5.33 -1.60
N LEU A 48 -4.96 4.78 -0.42
CA LEU A 48 -6.30 4.82 0.15
C LEU A 48 -6.42 5.87 1.25
N GLU A 49 -7.52 6.60 1.23
CA GLU A 49 -7.99 7.35 2.39
C GLU A 49 -8.60 6.37 3.39
N ARG A 50 -8.23 6.51 4.68
CA ARG A 50 -8.74 5.69 5.79
C ARG A 50 -8.56 4.18 5.61
N GLY A 51 -7.62 3.78 4.76
CA GLY A 51 -7.29 2.38 4.53
C GLY A 51 -6.76 1.70 5.79
N ARG A 52 -7.05 0.41 5.93
CA ARG A 52 -6.64 -0.43 7.05
C ARG A 52 -5.92 -1.67 6.52
N VAL A 53 -5.00 -2.22 7.30
CA VAL A 53 -4.27 -3.45 6.94
C VAL A 53 -4.35 -4.46 8.07
N TYR A 54 -4.59 -5.73 7.69
CA TYR A 54 -4.68 -6.85 8.62
C TYR A 54 -3.81 -8.01 8.11
N PRO A 55 -3.13 -8.76 9.01
CA PRO A 55 -2.38 -9.94 8.60
C PRO A 55 -3.34 -11.08 8.21
N LEU A 56 -2.95 -11.87 7.20
CA LEU A 56 -3.59 -13.16 6.93
C LEU A 56 -3.24 -14.18 8.03
N LEU A 57 -4.01 -15.27 8.10
CA LEU A 57 -3.90 -16.29 9.17
C LEU A 57 -2.47 -16.82 9.36
N ASP A 58 -1.79 -17.13 8.25
CA ASP A 58 -0.44 -17.71 8.25
C ASP A 58 0.66 -16.67 7.92
N ALA A 59 0.33 -15.38 8.05
CA ALA A 59 1.26 -14.31 7.74
C ALA A 59 2.46 -14.32 8.70
N PRO A 60 3.69 -14.05 8.21
CA PRO A 60 4.83 -13.85 9.08
C PRO A 60 4.56 -12.78 10.14
N ALA A 61 5.02 -13.01 11.37
CA ALA A 61 4.82 -12.08 12.46
C ALA A 61 5.25 -10.65 12.07
N GLY A 62 4.37 -9.68 12.36
CA GLY A 62 4.60 -8.27 12.06
C GLY A 62 4.40 -7.86 10.59
N ALA A 63 3.90 -8.73 9.70
CA ALA A 63 3.66 -8.37 8.29
C ALA A 63 2.79 -7.11 8.15
N ALA A 64 1.64 -7.04 8.83
CA ALA A 64 0.78 -5.86 8.80
C ALA A 64 1.48 -4.59 9.35
N ILE A 65 2.35 -4.72 10.37
CA ILE A 65 3.11 -3.59 10.92
C ILE A 65 4.13 -3.08 9.90
N ARG A 66 4.87 -3.98 9.24
CA ARG A 66 5.82 -3.60 8.18
C ARG A 66 5.12 -2.90 7.04
N VAL A 67 3.98 -3.43 6.58
CA VAL A 67 3.16 -2.81 5.54
C VAL A 67 2.67 -1.42 5.94
N PHE A 68 2.10 -1.29 7.14
CA PHE A 68 1.62 -0.01 7.65
C PHE A 68 2.75 1.03 7.77
N THR A 69 3.90 0.61 8.28
CA THR A 69 5.09 1.46 8.44
C THR A 69 5.66 1.88 7.08
N ALA A 70 5.73 0.97 6.11
CA ALA A 70 6.21 1.28 4.77
C ALA A 70 5.27 2.27 4.06
N ALA A 71 3.96 2.03 4.12
CA ALA A 71 2.94 2.86 3.47
C ALA A 71 3.01 4.34 3.89
N ASP A 72 3.40 4.62 5.13
CA ASP A 72 3.53 5.98 5.66
C ASP A 72 4.52 6.85 4.88
N SER A 73 5.55 6.22 4.29
CA SER A 73 6.60 6.88 3.52
C SER A 73 6.39 6.81 2.00
N ILE A 74 5.39 6.04 1.56
CA ILE A 74 5.05 5.87 0.15
C ILE A 74 4.05 6.95 -0.25
N ARG A 75 4.26 7.54 -1.44
CA ARG A 75 3.28 8.46 -2.02
C ARG A 75 2.09 7.68 -2.60
N PRO A 76 0.87 8.24 -2.58
CA PRO A 76 -0.27 7.69 -3.33
C PRO A 76 0.08 7.50 -4.81
N PHE A 77 -0.40 6.39 -5.40
CA PHE A 77 -0.17 6.03 -6.81
C PHE A 77 1.30 6.18 -7.22
N PRO A 78 2.24 5.48 -6.56
CA PRO A 78 3.67 5.74 -6.70
C PRO A 78 4.23 5.48 -8.11
N TRP A 79 3.49 4.76 -8.95
CA TRP A 79 3.76 4.52 -10.37
C TRP A 79 3.37 5.69 -11.30
N VAL A 80 2.62 6.69 -10.82
CA VAL A 80 2.20 7.84 -11.63
C VAL A 80 3.19 8.99 -11.51
N ASP A 81 3.84 9.36 -12.61
CA ASP A 81 4.70 10.54 -12.67
C ASP A 81 3.89 11.84 -12.82
N GLY A 82 4.35 12.91 -12.18
CA GLY A 82 3.69 14.22 -12.23
C GLY A 82 4.08 15.17 -11.10
N PRO A 83 3.75 16.47 -11.22
CA PRO A 83 4.00 17.45 -10.17
C PRO A 83 3.19 17.14 -8.90
N ARG A 84 3.81 17.33 -7.72
CA ARG A 84 3.23 17.04 -6.40
C ARG A 84 2.98 18.33 -5.61
N THR A 85 2.00 19.09 -6.06
CA THR A 85 1.66 20.40 -5.49
C THR A 85 0.59 20.32 -4.41
N GLN A 86 -0.16 19.22 -4.33
CA GLN A 86 -1.27 19.04 -3.39
C GLN A 86 -0.97 17.99 -2.32
N PRO A 87 -1.58 18.08 -1.12
CA PRO A 87 -1.36 17.10 -0.04
C PRO A 87 -1.72 15.65 -0.41
N ASN A 88 -2.78 15.43 -1.19
CA ASN A 88 -3.20 14.10 -1.65
C ASN A 88 -2.24 13.45 -2.67
N GLN A 89 -1.18 14.15 -3.08
CA GLN A 89 -0.15 13.63 -3.98
C GLN A 89 1.14 13.24 -3.23
N ARG A 90 1.18 13.44 -1.92
CA ARG A 90 2.36 13.27 -1.06
C ARG A 90 2.13 12.11 -0.09
N SER A 91 3.21 11.52 0.39
CA SER A 91 3.13 10.55 1.49
C SER A 91 2.62 11.21 2.78
N ARG A 92 2.08 10.39 3.69
CA ARG A 92 1.64 10.86 5.02
C ARG A 92 2.79 11.48 5.80
N ALA A 93 3.98 10.87 5.74
CA ALA A 93 5.19 11.41 6.34
C ALA A 93 5.56 12.81 5.81
N GLU A 94 5.46 13.03 4.49
CA GLU A 94 5.69 14.35 3.89
C GLU A 94 4.65 15.37 4.36
N ASN A 95 3.37 15.00 4.38
CA ASN A 95 2.29 15.88 4.84
C ASN A 95 2.50 16.32 6.29
N ARG A 96 2.88 15.40 7.19
CA ARG A 96 3.20 15.74 8.59
C ARG A 96 4.38 16.69 8.70
N ARG A 97 5.44 16.51 7.89
CA ARG A 97 6.60 17.44 7.85
C ARG A 97 6.19 18.84 7.39
N GLN A 98 5.13 18.96 6.59
CA GLN A 98 4.59 20.25 6.14
C GLN A 98 3.46 20.78 7.02
N GLY A 99 3.17 20.14 8.17
CA GLY A 99 2.13 20.58 9.09
C GLY A 99 0.70 20.33 8.60
N VAL A 100 0.50 19.49 7.58
CA VAL A 100 -0.82 19.04 7.15
C VAL A 100 -1.25 17.89 8.05
N THR A 101 -2.39 18.03 8.72
CA THR A 101 -3.03 16.98 9.52
C THR A 101 -4.11 16.28 8.69
N GLU A 102 -4.12 14.94 8.72
CA GLU A 102 -5.14 14.06 8.12
C GLU A 102 -6.46 14.06 8.90
#